data_AF-A0A7K4NQM3-F1
#
_entry.id   AF-A0A7K4NQM3-F1
#
_cell.length_a   1.000
_cell.length_b   1.000
_cell.length_c   1.000
_cell.angle_alpha   90.00
_cell.angle_beta   90.00
_cell.angle_gamma   90.00
#
_symmetry.space_group_name_H-M   'P 1'
#
loop_
_entity.id
_entity.type
_entity.pdbx_description
1 polymer ?
#
loop_
_entity_poly.entity_id
_entity_poly.type
_entity_poly.pdbx_seq_one_letter_code
_entity_poly.pdbx_strand_id
1 'polypeptide(L)' 'MTNCPECDAGITIPEDAVDGEIVTCAECGASFELAKGSDGFELKPAQTVGEDWGQ' A
#
# COMPACT_ATOMS: atom_id res chain seq x y z
N MET A 1 -0.79 -5.29 11.46
CA MET A 1 -1.94 -4.48 11.01
C MET A 1 -1.50 -3.03 11.05
N THR A 2 -1.71 -2.29 9.98
CA THR A 2 -1.33 -0.88 9.85
C THR A 2 -2.57 -0.06 9.51
N ASN A 3 -2.61 1.22 9.82
CA ASN A 3 -3.77 2.07 9.51
C ASN A 3 -3.61 2.71 8.13
N CYS A 4 -4.71 2.77 7.38
CA CYS A 4 -4.79 3.49 6.12
C CYS A 4 -4.57 4.99 6.37
N PRO A 5 -3.55 5.63 5.76
CA PRO A 5 -3.30 7.06 5.97
C PRO A 5 -4.41 7.96 5.41
N GLU A 6 -5.27 7.45 4.52
CA GLU A 6 -6.33 8.23 3.87
C GLU A 6 -7.67 8.23 4.63
N CYS A 7 -7.94 7.20 5.45
CA CYS A 7 -9.26 7.03 6.08
C CYS A 7 -9.20 6.37 7.47
N ASP A 8 -8.00 6.16 8.02
CA ASP A 8 -7.73 5.54 9.33
C ASP A 8 -8.20 4.09 9.51
N ALA A 9 -8.82 3.49 8.49
CA ALA A 9 -9.23 2.09 8.50
C ALA A 9 -8.06 1.11 8.69
N GLY A 10 -8.32 -0.01 9.35
CA GLY A 10 -7.31 -1.06 9.52
C GLY A 10 -7.00 -1.78 8.20
N ILE A 11 -5.74 -1.77 7.79
CA ILE A 11 -5.21 -2.53 6.67
C ILE A 11 -4.50 -3.78 7.21
N THR A 12 -4.94 -4.94 6.71
CA THR A 12 -4.31 -6.23 7.00
C THR A 12 -3.21 -6.48 5.96
N ILE A 13 -1.98 -6.64 6.43
CA ILE A 13 -0.84 -7.03 5.59
C ILE A 13 -0.73 -8.56 5.64
N PRO A 14 -0.74 -9.27 4.50
CA PRO A 14 -0.57 -10.72 4.48
C PRO A 14 0.81 -11.11 5.02
N GLU A 15 0.90 -12.30 5.63
CA GLU A 15 2.16 -12.80 6.21
C GLU A 15 3.25 -13.08 5.16
N ASP A 16 2.84 -13.41 3.93
CA ASP A 16 3.73 -13.66 2.79
C ASP A 16 4.00 -12.38 1.97
N ALA A 17 3.60 -11.21 2.48
CA ALA A 17 3.82 -9.93 1.81
C ALA A 17 5.31 -9.70 1.53
N VAL A 18 5.60 -9.15 0.35
CA VAL A 18 6.95 -8.81 -0.10
C VAL A 18 7.10 -7.30 -0.28
N ASP A 19 8.35 -6.82 -0.32
CA ASP A 19 8.60 -5.41 -0.64
C ASP A 19 8.19 -5.10 -2.07
N GLY A 20 7.55 -3.94 -2.27
CA GLY A 20 6.97 -3.53 -3.53
C GLY A 20 5.57 -4.11 -3.81
N GLU A 21 5.03 -4.97 -2.94
CA GLU A 21 3.66 -5.46 -3.10
C GLU A 21 2.64 -4.32 -2.95
N ILE A 22 1.60 -4.32 -3.79
CA ILE A 22 0.52 -3.34 -3.71
C ILE A 22 -0.63 -3.92 -2.88
N VAL A 23 -1.04 -3.21 -1.85
CA VAL A 23 -2.24 -3.48 -1.06
C VAL A 23 -3.27 -2.37 -1.25
N THR A 24 -4.54 -2.73 -1.30
CA THR A 24 -5.65 -1.77 -1.44
C THR A 24 -6.45 -1.72 -0.15
N CYS A 25 -6.75 -0.52 0.34
CA CYS A 25 -7.65 -0.33 1.45
C CYS A 25 -9.08 -0.72 1.04
N ALA A 26 -9.68 -1.68 1.75
CA ALA A 26 -11.04 -2.13 1.46
C ALA A 26 -12.12 -1.06 1.73
N GLU A 27 -11.84 -0.09 2.60
CA GLU A 27 -12.80 0.94 3.00
C GLU A 27 -12.86 2.12 2.02
N CYS A 28 -11.70 2.70 1.64
CA CYS A 28 -11.65 3.87 0.77
C CYS A 28 -11.16 3.60 -0.66
N GLY A 29 -10.66 2.39 -0.95
CA GLY A 29 -10.13 2.02 -2.26
C GLY A 29 -8.73 2.57 -2.59
N ALA A 30 -8.09 3.31 -1.68
CA ALA A 30 -6.73 3.79 -1.89
C ALA A 30 -5.74 2.62 -1.97
N SER A 31 -4.77 2.71 -2.88
CA SER A 31 -3.74 1.68 -3.06
C SER A 31 -2.39 2.16 -2.52
N PHE A 32 -1.67 1.25 -1.88
CA PHE A 32 -0.40 1.52 -1.23
C PHE A 32 0.62 0.44 -1.59
N GLU A 33 1.86 0.85 -1.84
CA GLU A 33 3.00 -0.03 -1.97
C GLU A 33 3.61 -0.32 -0.58
N LEU A 34 3.93 -1.59 -0.34
CA LEU A 34 4.60 -2.04 0.88
C LEU A 34 6.10 -1.80 0.79
N ALA A 35 6.62 -0.95 1.69
CA ALA A 35 8.06 -0.72 1.83
C ALA A 35 8.58 -1.34 3.13
N LYS A 36 9.66 -2.11 3.08
CA LYS A 36 10.31 -2.62 4.30
C LYS A 36 10.89 -1.46 5.12
N GLY A 37 10.41 -1.31 6.34
CA GLY A 37 10.95 -0.42 7.38
C GLY A 37 11.60 -1.22 8.51
N SER A 38 11.98 -0.52 9.58
CA SER A 38 12.68 -1.14 10.73
C SER A 38 11.82 -2.09 11.55
N ASP A 39 10.48 -1.93 11.54
CA ASP A 39 9.54 -2.68 12.39
C ASP A 39 8.46 -3.44 11.55
N GLY A 40 8.76 -3.72 10.28
CA GLY A 40 7.84 -4.39 9.34
C GLY A 40 7.61 -3.58 8.07
N PHE A 41 6.39 -3.59 7.55
CA PHE A 41 6.04 -2.85 6.33
C PHE A 41 5.44 -1.48 6.64
N GLU A 42 5.90 -0.48 5.90
CA GLU A 42 5.33 0.86 5.82
C GLU A 42 4.48 0.99 4.56
N LEU A 43 3.45 1.84 4.61
CA LEU A 43 2.59 2.13 3.46
C LEU A 43 3.09 3.37 2.73
N LYS A 44 3.43 3.22 1.45
CA LYS A 44 3.67 4.34 0.53
C LYS A 44 2.49 4.45 -0.43
N PRO A 45 2.01 5.64 -0.81
CA PRO A 45 1.01 5.77 -1.86
C PRO A 45 1.47 5.01 -3.11
N ALA A 46 0.68 4.03 -3.55
CA ALA A 46 1.00 3.31 -4.78
C ALA A 46 0.97 4.33 -5.91
N GLN A 47 1.96 4.28 -6.78
CA GLN A 47 1.93 5.11 -7.97
C GLN A 47 0.71 4.68 -8.78
N THR A 48 -0.28 5.56 -8.93
CA THR A 48 -1.23 5.44 -10.04
C THR A 48 -0.37 5.44 -11.29
N VAL A 49 -0.46 4.38 -12.10
CA VAL A 49 0.06 4.33 -13.47
C VAL A 49 -0.11 5.72 -14.06
N GLY A 50 1.00 6.46 -14.15
CA GLY A 50 0.97 7.79 -14.73
C GLY A 50 0.40 7.66 -16.13
N GLU A 51 -0.28 8.68 -16.63
CA GLU A 51 -0.82 8.73 -17.99
C GLU A 51 0.28 8.73 -19.08
N ASP A 52 1.37 8.00 -18.89
CA ASP A 52 2.56 7.93 -19.73
C ASP A 52 3.19 6.51 -19.70
N TRP A 53 2.39 5.47 -19.50
CA TRP A 53 2.80 4.11 -19.91
C TRP A 53 2.56 3.96 -21.41
N GLY A 54 3.32 4.71 -22.21
CA GLY A 54 3.23 4.66 -23.67
C GLY A 54 3.63 5.96 -24.35
N GLN A 55 4.93 6.12 -24.60
CA GLN A 55 5.43 6.64 -25.87
C GLN A 55 6.45 5.69 -26.45
#